data_AF-A0A3D0M5Y2-F1
#
_entry.id   AF-A0A3D0M5Y2-F1
#
_cell.length_a   1.000
_cell.length_b   1.000
_cell.length_c   1.000
_cell.angle_alpha   90.00
_cell.angle_beta   90.00
_cell.angle_gamma   90.00
#
_symmetry.space_group_name_H-M   'P 1'
#
loop_
_entity.id
_entity.type
_entity.pdbx_description
1 polymer ?
#
loop_
_entity_poly.entity_id
_entity_poly.type
_entity_poly.pdbx_seq_one_letter_code
_entity_poly.pdbx_strand_id
1 'polypeptide(L)'
;MSVKEDALKKMDREIADFFRSMDTEPDKAAVEKLQIYTLIRHELDNIPLNPPQVEALYECSSLLKMVDSTFDVHMVRDKTPDYTDLTRAFAEDVYREYRMDRLWERMSRENKEFHEKLLVLPPEKIIDSASEIAVKNDILLLVEDNSFTFQQIDALLTLEHPLHDIYEKWTDTETNYMDMLLEVLEELTAEQDGFLKNNDSLDTQTSDEVIRVFNTMYVVEGEEDFSEYENDEVEDEDLEP
;
A
#
# COMPACT_ATOMS: atom_id res chain seq x y z
N MET A 1 -32.53 -2.91 -23.48
CA MET A 1 -32.64 -1.94 -22.38
C MET A 1 -31.26 -1.32 -22.24
N SER A 2 -31.14 0.00 -22.20
CA SER A 2 -29.82 0.64 -22.12
C SER A 2 -29.27 0.49 -20.69
N VAL A 3 -28.00 0.11 -20.50
CA VAL A 3 -27.39 -0.02 -19.15
C VAL A 3 -27.52 1.30 -18.36
N LYS A 4 -27.50 2.44 -19.07
CA LYS A 4 -27.75 3.77 -18.48
C LYS A 4 -29.15 3.86 -17.86
N GLU A 5 -30.17 3.33 -18.54
CA GLU A 5 -31.55 3.32 -18.05
C GLU A 5 -31.69 2.48 -16.77
N ASP A 6 -30.94 1.39 -16.67
CA ASP A 6 -30.96 0.52 -15.49
C ASP A 6 -30.25 1.16 -14.30
N ALA A 7 -29.12 1.85 -14.51
CA ALA A 7 -28.46 2.65 -13.49
C ALA A 7 -29.36 3.81 -12.98
N LEU A 8 -30.07 4.49 -13.90
CA LEU A 8 -31.01 5.54 -13.53
C LEU A 8 -32.21 4.99 -12.72
N LYS A 9 -32.77 3.85 -13.11
CA LYS A 9 -33.82 3.16 -12.34
C LYS A 9 -33.35 2.75 -10.95
N LYS A 10 -32.07 2.37 -10.81
CA LYS A 10 -31.47 2.05 -9.51
C LYS A 10 -31.43 3.29 -8.63
N MET A 11 -30.95 4.41 -9.15
CA MET A 11 -30.97 5.69 -8.43
C MET A 11 -32.39 6.11 -8.04
N ASP A 12 -33.38 5.93 -8.93
CA ASP A 12 -34.79 6.21 -8.63
C ASP A 12 -35.33 5.36 -7.47
N ARG A 13 -34.92 4.09 -7.38
CA ARG A 13 -35.28 3.22 -6.25
C ARG A 13 -34.62 3.69 -4.95
N GLU A 14 -33.33 4.01 -4.98
CA GLU A 14 -32.63 4.50 -3.78
C GLU A 14 -33.26 5.82 -3.27
N ILE A 15 -33.62 6.74 -4.18
CA ILE A 15 -34.33 7.98 -3.82
C ILE A 15 -35.70 7.68 -3.21
N ALA A 16 -36.46 6.75 -3.78
CA ALA A 16 -37.76 6.36 -3.26
C ALA A 16 -37.65 5.71 -1.87
N ASP A 17 -36.63 4.89 -1.65
CA ASP A 17 -36.38 4.25 -0.35
C ASP A 17 -35.91 5.26 0.70
N PHE A 18 -35.05 6.21 0.32
CA PHE A 18 -34.71 7.36 1.17
C PHE A 18 -35.97 8.17 1.54
N PHE A 19 -36.83 8.44 0.56
CA PHE A 19 -38.10 9.15 0.80
C PHE A 19 -39.03 8.42 1.77
N ARG A 20 -39.15 7.10 1.64
CA ARG A 20 -39.95 6.27 2.57
C ARG A 20 -39.36 6.20 3.97
N SER A 21 -38.05 6.38 4.10
CA SER A 21 -37.35 6.36 5.38
C SER A 21 -37.51 7.67 6.17
N MET A 22 -37.98 8.75 5.52
CA MET A 22 -38.22 10.03 6.19
C MET A 22 -39.46 9.99 7.09
N ASP A 23 -39.39 10.69 8.22
CA ASP A 23 -40.53 10.91 9.11
C ASP A 23 -41.63 11.75 8.43
N THR A 24 -42.85 11.73 8.99
CA THR A 24 -43.97 12.52 8.48
C THR A 24 -43.74 14.04 8.53
N GLU A 25 -42.83 14.49 9.39
CA GLU A 25 -42.32 15.87 9.47
C GLU A 25 -40.78 15.82 9.31
N PRO A 26 -40.26 15.74 8.08
CA PRO A 26 -38.82 15.63 7.86
C PRO A 26 -38.12 16.94 8.23
N ASP A 27 -36.91 16.81 8.76
CA ASP A 27 -36.08 17.97 9.04
C ASP A 27 -35.60 18.67 7.76
N LYS A 28 -35.12 19.91 7.91
CA LYS A 28 -34.65 20.71 6.77
C LYS A 28 -33.51 20.00 6.01
N ALA A 29 -32.64 19.30 6.72
CA ALA A 29 -31.49 18.61 6.14
C ALA A 29 -31.92 17.44 5.23
N ALA A 30 -32.88 16.62 5.65
CA ALA A 30 -33.40 15.52 4.84
C ALA A 30 -34.10 16.03 3.56
N VAL A 31 -34.82 17.15 3.66
CA VAL A 31 -35.44 17.80 2.49
C VAL A 31 -34.38 18.35 1.53
N GLU A 32 -33.33 18.99 2.04
CA GLU A 32 -32.20 19.47 1.23
C GLU A 32 -31.49 18.32 0.52
N LYS A 33 -31.22 17.20 1.21
CA LYS A 33 -30.64 16.00 0.61
C LYS A 33 -31.51 15.42 -0.51
N LEU A 34 -32.82 15.31 -0.29
CA LEU A 34 -33.75 14.82 -1.32
C LEU A 34 -33.73 15.71 -2.57
N GLN A 35 -33.65 17.02 -2.39
CA GLN A 35 -33.52 17.97 -3.49
C GLN A 35 -32.24 17.72 -4.28
N ILE A 36 -31.10 17.56 -3.59
CA ILE A 36 -29.80 17.26 -4.21
C ILE A 36 -29.88 15.96 -5.02
N TYR A 37 -30.39 14.88 -4.43
CA TYR A 37 -30.51 13.58 -5.11
C TYR A 37 -31.37 13.67 -6.38
N THR A 38 -32.49 14.38 -6.31
CA THR A 38 -33.41 14.54 -7.45
C THR A 38 -32.78 15.39 -8.57
N LEU A 39 -32.03 16.43 -8.20
CA LEU A 39 -31.34 17.29 -9.17
C LEU A 39 -30.19 16.55 -9.87
N ILE A 40 -29.34 15.84 -9.12
CA ILE A 40 -28.27 15.04 -9.72
C ILE A 40 -28.86 13.94 -10.61
N ARG A 41 -29.95 13.28 -10.17
CA ARG A 41 -30.64 12.29 -11.00
C ARG A 41 -31.17 12.87 -12.32
N HIS A 42 -31.70 14.10 -12.29
CA HIS A 42 -32.14 14.79 -13.50
C HIS A 42 -30.96 15.13 -14.42
N GLU A 43 -29.90 15.73 -13.89
CA GLU A 43 -28.72 16.10 -14.68
C GLU A 43 -27.98 14.88 -15.25
N LEU A 44 -27.94 13.77 -14.51
CA LEU A 44 -27.28 12.53 -14.94
C LEU A 44 -27.95 11.93 -16.20
N ASP A 45 -29.25 12.14 -16.37
CA ASP A 45 -29.97 11.73 -17.58
C ASP A 45 -29.51 12.56 -18.80
N ASN A 46 -29.24 13.85 -18.59
CA ASN A 46 -28.86 14.81 -19.63
C ASN A 46 -27.38 14.79 -20.00
N ILE A 47 -26.49 14.34 -19.11
CA ILE A 47 -25.04 14.31 -19.36
C ILE A 47 -24.65 13.09 -20.23
N PRO A 48 -23.77 13.27 -21.24
CA PRO A 48 -23.20 12.16 -21.98
C PRO A 48 -22.20 11.40 -21.11
N LEU A 49 -22.43 10.10 -20.93
CA LEU A 49 -21.56 9.20 -20.18
C LEU A 49 -20.93 8.19 -21.14
N ASN A 50 -19.66 7.87 -20.93
CA ASN A 50 -19.01 6.79 -21.67
C ASN A 50 -19.47 5.41 -21.13
N PRO A 51 -19.34 4.32 -21.90
CA PRO A 51 -19.80 3.00 -21.45
C PRO A 51 -19.21 2.55 -20.10
N PRO A 52 -17.90 2.74 -19.83
CA PRO A 52 -17.32 2.41 -18.52
C PRO A 52 -17.92 3.18 -17.34
N GLN A 53 -18.25 4.47 -17.51
CA GLN A 53 -18.92 5.27 -16.47
C GLN A 53 -20.35 4.76 -16.20
N VAL A 54 -21.05 4.34 -17.25
CA VAL A 54 -22.40 3.75 -17.11
C VAL A 54 -22.35 2.42 -16.36
N GLU A 55 -21.35 1.58 -16.65
CA GLU A 55 -21.12 0.33 -15.92
C GLU A 55 -20.79 0.60 -14.45
N ALA A 56 -19.91 1.58 -14.17
CA ALA A 56 -19.58 1.98 -12.81
C ALA A 56 -20.81 2.42 -12.00
N LEU A 57 -21.70 3.23 -12.58
CA LEU A 57 -22.96 3.62 -11.95
C LEU A 57 -23.88 2.43 -11.67
N TYR A 58 -23.90 1.44 -12.56
CA TYR A 58 -24.72 0.25 -12.38
C TYR A 58 -24.19 -0.65 -11.25
N GLU A 59 -22.88 -0.87 -11.19
CA GLU A 59 -22.22 -1.74 -10.21
C GLU A 59 -22.04 -1.07 -8.82
N CYS A 60 -22.07 0.26 -8.74
CA CYS A 60 -21.89 1.01 -7.49
C CYS A 60 -22.84 0.55 -6.37
N SER A 61 -22.34 0.20 -5.19
CA SER A 61 -23.17 -0.39 -4.11
C SER A 61 -24.30 0.52 -3.61
N SER A 62 -24.06 1.84 -3.55
CA SER A 62 -25.08 2.84 -3.24
C SER A 62 -24.72 4.17 -3.90
N LEU A 63 -25.57 4.58 -4.85
CA LEU A 63 -25.41 5.84 -5.55
C LEU A 63 -25.65 7.04 -4.62
N LEU A 64 -26.59 6.95 -3.68
CA LEU A 64 -26.86 8.06 -2.76
C LEU A 64 -25.73 8.34 -1.77
N LYS A 65 -25.07 7.30 -1.26
CA LYS A 65 -23.88 7.49 -0.43
C LYS A 65 -22.77 8.19 -1.20
N MET A 66 -22.59 7.82 -2.46
CA MET A 66 -21.60 8.45 -3.32
C MET A 66 -21.95 9.91 -3.62
N VAL A 67 -23.23 10.22 -3.82
CA VAL A 67 -23.68 11.62 -3.91
C VAL A 67 -23.31 12.40 -2.65
N ASP A 68 -23.56 11.85 -1.47
CA ASP A 68 -23.23 12.51 -0.20
C ASP A 68 -21.71 12.76 -0.10
N SER A 69 -20.88 11.75 -0.39
CA SER A 69 -19.42 11.88 -0.39
C SER A 69 -18.91 12.92 -1.38
N THR A 70 -19.39 12.89 -2.63
CA THR A 70 -19.05 13.90 -3.65
C THR A 70 -19.47 15.30 -3.19
N PHE A 71 -20.67 15.44 -2.61
CA PHE A 71 -21.15 16.73 -2.12
C PHE A 71 -20.23 17.27 -1.01
N ASP A 72 -19.85 16.43 -0.04
CA ASP A 72 -18.99 16.83 1.07
C ASP A 72 -17.58 17.24 0.61
N VAL A 73 -17.03 16.58 -0.43
CA VAL A 73 -15.71 16.86 -0.98
C VAL A 73 -15.70 18.13 -1.86
N HIS A 74 -16.71 18.28 -2.72
CA HIS A 74 -16.70 19.30 -3.77
C HIS A 74 -17.39 20.61 -3.39
N MET A 75 -18.18 20.64 -2.30
CA MET A 75 -18.93 21.84 -1.91
C MET A 75 -18.16 22.74 -0.95
N VAL A 76 -18.04 24.01 -1.35
CA VAL A 76 -17.59 25.09 -0.47
C VAL A 76 -18.81 25.64 0.28
N ARG A 77 -18.71 25.72 1.62
CA ARG A 77 -19.74 26.34 2.47
C ARG A 77 -20.11 27.73 1.91
N ASP A 78 -21.40 28.02 1.83
CA ASP A 78 -22.01 29.29 1.41
C ASP A 78 -22.08 29.59 -0.11
N LYS A 79 -21.89 28.61 -1.00
CA LYS A 79 -22.20 28.75 -2.44
C LYS A 79 -23.26 27.75 -2.90
N THR A 80 -24.16 28.20 -3.77
CA THR A 80 -25.09 27.31 -4.46
C THR A 80 -24.31 26.42 -5.44
N PRO A 81 -24.47 25.09 -5.39
CA PRO A 81 -23.80 24.19 -6.32
C PRO A 81 -24.21 24.49 -7.76
N ASP A 82 -23.26 24.44 -8.70
CA ASP A 82 -23.61 24.12 -10.08
C ASP A 82 -23.85 22.61 -10.15
N TYR A 83 -25.12 22.22 -10.29
CA TYR A 83 -25.51 20.82 -10.33
C TYR A 83 -24.98 20.08 -11.57
N THR A 84 -24.63 20.79 -12.63
CA THR A 84 -24.00 20.19 -13.81
C THR A 84 -22.59 19.70 -13.46
N ASP A 85 -21.81 20.57 -12.81
CA ASP A 85 -20.45 20.26 -12.40
C ASP A 85 -20.43 19.24 -11.27
N LEU A 86 -21.35 19.35 -10.30
CA LEU A 86 -21.50 18.36 -9.24
C LEU A 86 -21.87 16.97 -9.80
N THR A 87 -22.76 16.91 -10.79
CA THR A 87 -23.12 15.62 -11.42
C THR A 87 -21.97 15.04 -12.22
N ARG A 88 -21.15 15.88 -12.86
CA ARG A 88 -19.92 15.40 -13.52
C ARG A 88 -18.91 14.86 -12.51
N ALA A 89 -18.67 15.60 -11.43
CA ALA A 89 -17.80 15.15 -10.34
C ALA A 89 -18.30 13.83 -9.75
N PHE A 90 -19.61 13.71 -9.49
CA PHE A 90 -20.24 12.47 -9.03
C PHE A 90 -19.99 11.31 -9.99
N ALA A 91 -20.19 11.50 -11.29
CA ALA A 91 -19.94 10.44 -12.27
C ALA A 91 -18.44 10.06 -12.35
N GLU A 92 -17.54 11.02 -12.16
CA GLU A 92 -16.09 10.78 -12.10
C GLU A 92 -15.69 10.05 -10.81
N ASP A 93 -16.26 10.40 -9.66
CA ASP A 93 -16.02 9.76 -8.37
C ASP A 93 -16.50 8.31 -8.36
N VAL A 94 -17.74 8.07 -8.81
CA VAL A 94 -18.29 6.71 -8.96
C VAL A 94 -17.40 5.88 -9.89
N TYR A 95 -16.98 6.46 -11.01
CA TYR A 95 -16.09 5.78 -11.95
C TYR A 95 -14.72 5.49 -11.35
N ARG A 96 -14.13 6.46 -10.64
CA ARG A 96 -12.83 6.32 -9.97
C ARG A 96 -12.88 5.19 -8.96
N GLU A 97 -13.87 5.15 -8.08
CA GLU A 97 -14.01 4.07 -7.09
C GLU A 97 -14.21 2.70 -7.75
N TYR A 98 -15.08 2.61 -8.75
CA TYR A 98 -15.27 1.37 -9.50
C TYR A 98 -13.96 0.85 -10.12
N ARG A 99 -13.16 1.75 -10.71
CA ARG A 99 -11.87 1.38 -11.30
C ARG A 99 -10.84 1.03 -10.23
N MET A 100 -10.87 1.70 -9.08
CA MET A 100 -9.99 1.41 -7.95
C MET A 100 -10.23 -0.01 -7.42
N ASP A 101 -11.50 -0.38 -7.21
CA ASP A 101 -11.88 -1.73 -6.78
C ASP A 101 -11.38 -2.80 -7.76
N ARG A 102 -11.51 -2.54 -9.06
CA ARG A 102 -11.01 -3.44 -10.12
C ARG A 102 -9.49 -3.58 -10.10
N LEU A 103 -8.76 -2.49 -9.87
CA LEU A 103 -7.31 -2.52 -9.75
C LEU A 103 -6.88 -3.33 -8.52
N TRP A 104 -7.50 -3.06 -7.38
CA TRP A 104 -7.24 -3.78 -6.14
C TRP A 104 -7.55 -5.28 -6.28
N GLU A 105 -8.71 -5.65 -6.83
CA GLU A 105 -9.09 -7.05 -7.07
C GLU A 105 -8.05 -7.77 -7.95
N ARG A 106 -7.57 -7.09 -9.00
CA ARG A 106 -6.56 -7.63 -9.91
C ARG A 106 -5.23 -7.85 -9.20
N MET A 107 -4.73 -6.85 -8.48
CA MET A 107 -3.45 -6.95 -7.75
C MET A 107 -3.52 -7.97 -6.61
N SER A 108 -4.64 -8.02 -5.87
CA SER A 108 -4.88 -9.00 -4.81
C SER A 108 -4.94 -10.43 -5.36
N ARG A 109 -5.57 -10.64 -6.52
CA ARG A 109 -5.57 -11.94 -7.19
C ARG A 109 -4.16 -12.34 -7.64
N GLU A 110 -3.42 -11.41 -8.21
CA GLU A 110 -2.03 -11.63 -8.60
C GLU A 110 -1.15 -12.03 -7.40
N ASN A 111 -1.29 -11.34 -6.28
CA ASN A 111 -0.58 -11.67 -5.05
C ASN A 111 -0.96 -13.06 -4.52
N LYS A 112 -2.25 -13.39 -4.57
CA LYS A 112 -2.74 -14.73 -4.19
C LYS A 112 -2.14 -15.82 -5.07
N GLU A 113 -2.12 -15.63 -6.38
CA GLU A 113 -1.50 -16.58 -7.33
C GLU A 113 0.01 -16.72 -7.08
N PHE A 114 0.69 -15.63 -6.72
CA PHE A 114 2.10 -15.66 -6.30
C PHE A 114 2.30 -16.49 -5.03
N HIS A 115 1.49 -16.27 -4.00
CA HIS A 115 1.53 -17.07 -2.77
C HIS A 115 1.23 -18.55 -3.01
N GLU A 116 0.23 -18.89 -3.81
CA GLU A 116 -0.10 -20.27 -4.16
C GLU A 116 1.07 -20.98 -4.87
N LYS A 117 1.81 -20.27 -5.73
CA LYS A 117 3.04 -20.78 -6.37
C LYS A 117 4.19 -20.97 -5.38
N LEU A 118 4.33 -20.11 -4.38
CA LEU A 118 5.37 -20.25 -3.35
C LEU A 118 5.12 -21.42 -2.41
N LEU A 119 3.85 -21.68 -2.06
CA LEU A 119 3.49 -22.75 -1.11
C LEU A 119 3.79 -24.18 -1.61
N VAL A 120 4.06 -24.36 -2.91
CA VAL A 120 4.48 -25.65 -3.48
C VAL A 120 6.00 -25.82 -3.55
N LEU A 121 6.76 -24.77 -3.22
CA LEU A 121 8.23 -24.77 -3.21
C LEU A 121 8.78 -25.25 -1.86
N PRO A 122 10.06 -25.68 -1.80
CA PRO A 122 10.69 -26.04 -0.54
C PRO A 122 10.87 -24.80 0.37
N PRO A 123 10.96 -24.98 1.70
CA PRO A 123 11.02 -23.88 2.67
C PRO A 123 12.12 -22.86 2.39
N GLU A 124 13.29 -23.29 1.90
CA GLU A 124 14.41 -22.42 1.57
C GLU A 124 14.03 -21.39 0.51
N LYS A 125 13.22 -21.79 -0.48
CA LYS A 125 12.74 -20.88 -1.52
C LYS A 125 11.66 -19.92 -1.05
N ILE A 126 10.90 -20.30 -0.03
CA ILE A 126 9.94 -19.39 0.61
C ILE A 126 10.69 -18.32 1.40
N ILE A 127 11.78 -18.70 2.08
CA ILE A 127 12.66 -17.76 2.80
C ILE A 127 13.32 -16.78 1.82
N ASP A 128 13.84 -17.27 0.69
CA ASP A 128 14.42 -16.42 -0.37
C ASP A 128 13.43 -15.35 -0.87
N SER A 129 12.12 -15.64 -0.85
CA SER A 129 11.05 -14.73 -1.30
C SER A 129 10.41 -13.91 -0.18
N ALA A 130 10.90 -13.97 1.07
CA ALA A 130 10.27 -13.31 2.21
C ALA A 130 10.18 -11.79 2.06
N SER A 131 11.22 -11.16 1.49
CA SER A 131 11.22 -9.71 1.20
C SER A 131 10.19 -9.35 0.13
N GLU A 132 10.13 -10.11 -0.97
CA GLU A 132 9.16 -9.90 -2.05
C GLU A 132 7.72 -10.02 -1.53
N ILE A 133 7.44 -11.00 -0.66
CA ILE A 133 6.14 -11.15 0.00
C ILE A 133 5.79 -9.89 0.79
N ALA A 134 6.70 -9.41 1.64
CA ALA A 134 6.45 -8.24 2.48
C ALA A 134 6.16 -7.00 1.62
N VAL A 135 7.00 -6.73 0.63
CA VAL A 135 6.88 -5.55 -0.22
C VAL A 135 5.62 -5.59 -1.09
N LYS A 136 5.25 -6.75 -1.65
CA LYS A 136 3.98 -6.88 -2.40
C LYS A 136 2.75 -6.62 -1.54
N ASN A 137 2.77 -7.04 -0.27
CA ASN A 137 1.70 -6.71 0.67
C ASN A 137 1.68 -5.22 1.01
N ASP A 138 2.84 -4.59 1.18
CA ASP A 138 2.94 -3.15 1.43
C ASP A 138 2.47 -2.33 0.22
N ILE A 139 2.78 -2.76 -1.01
CA ILE A 139 2.25 -2.13 -2.24
C ILE A 139 0.72 -2.21 -2.26
N LEU A 140 0.13 -3.34 -1.90
CA LEU A 140 -1.33 -3.47 -1.83
C LEU A 140 -1.95 -2.51 -0.80
N LEU A 141 -1.33 -2.40 0.39
CA LEU A 141 -1.75 -1.46 1.42
C LEU A 141 -1.66 -0.01 0.92
N LEU A 142 -0.55 0.35 0.28
CA LEU A 142 -0.35 1.67 -0.30
C LEU A 142 -1.36 1.99 -1.39
N VAL A 143 -1.80 0.99 -2.16
CA VAL A 143 -2.84 1.17 -3.18
C VAL A 143 -4.21 1.40 -2.55
N GLU A 144 -4.53 0.70 -1.46
CA GLU A 144 -5.79 0.89 -0.73
C GLU A 144 -5.89 2.29 -0.10
N ASP A 145 -4.80 2.80 0.48
CA ASP A 145 -4.78 4.10 1.18
C ASP A 145 -4.53 5.31 0.26
N ASN A 146 -4.12 5.11 -0.99
CA ASN A 146 -3.77 6.23 -1.88
C ASN A 146 -4.97 6.88 -2.58
N SER A 147 -4.86 8.19 -2.75
CA SER A 147 -5.81 8.98 -3.55
C SER A 147 -5.37 9.08 -5.01
N PHE A 148 -5.38 7.96 -5.75
CA PHE A 148 -5.10 7.98 -7.19
C PHE A 148 -6.20 8.67 -7.98
N THR A 149 -5.83 9.37 -9.05
CA THR A 149 -6.79 9.86 -10.05
C THR A 149 -7.27 8.70 -10.93
N PHE A 150 -8.44 8.84 -11.55
CA PHE A 150 -8.95 7.81 -12.46
C PHE A 150 -7.98 7.54 -13.64
N GLN A 151 -7.22 8.55 -14.10
CA GLN A 151 -6.22 8.34 -15.15
C GLN A 151 -5.03 7.49 -14.69
N GLN A 152 -4.60 7.64 -13.43
CA GLN A 152 -3.52 6.82 -12.87
C GLN A 152 -3.97 5.37 -12.71
N ILE A 153 -5.19 5.17 -12.20
CA ILE A 153 -5.80 3.84 -12.07
C ILE A 153 -5.95 3.18 -13.45
N ASP A 154 -6.45 3.94 -14.44
CA ASP A 154 -6.60 3.44 -15.81
C ASP A 154 -5.26 3.05 -16.42
N ALA A 155 -4.20 3.84 -16.19
CA ALA A 155 -2.85 3.52 -16.64
C ALA A 155 -2.33 2.22 -16.02
N LEU A 156 -2.48 2.03 -14.70
CA LEU A 156 -2.10 0.78 -14.03
C LEU A 156 -2.91 -0.42 -14.52
N LEU A 157 -4.21 -0.22 -14.80
CA LEU A 157 -5.06 -1.27 -15.36
C LEU A 157 -4.69 -1.68 -16.80
N THR A 158 -3.87 -0.90 -17.50
CA THR A 158 -3.32 -1.32 -18.80
C THR A 158 -2.19 -2.35 -18.68
N LEU A 159 -1.55 -2.44 -17.52
CA LEU A 159 -0.50 -3.42 -17.24
C LEU A 159 -1.11 -4.83 -17.14
N GLU A 160 -0.37 -5.86 -17.57
CA GLU A 160 -0.82 -7.25 -17.46
C GLU A 160 -0.76 -7.74 -15.99
N HIS A 161 0.35 -7.41 -15.32
CA HIS A 161 0.68 -7.79 -13.95
C HIS A 161 1.09 -6.55 -13.14
N PRO A 162 0.13 -5.66 -12.81
CA PRO A 162 0.45 -4.37 -12.20
C PRO A 162 1.21 -4.50 -10.86
N LEU A 163 0.95 -5.53 -10.05
CA LEU A 163 1.65 -5.69 -8.78
C LEU A 163 3.12 -6.10 -8.99
N HIS A 164 3.36 -7.05 -9.89
CA HIS A 164 4.70 -7.47 -10.28
C HIS A 164 5.48 -6.35 -10.94
N ASP A 165 4.88 -5.62 -11.88
CA ASP A 165 5.54 -4.51 -12.59
C ASP A 165 5.94 -3.37 -11.63
N ILE A 166 5.10 -3.07 -10.63
CA ILE A 166 5.45 -2.10 -9.57
C ILE A 166 6.60 -2.63 -8.71
N TYR A 167 6.56 -3.91 -8.33
CA TYR A 167 7.61 -4.54 -7.54
C TYR A 167 8.96 -4.55 -8.28
N GLU A 168 8.99 -4.98 -9.55
CA GLU A 168 10.23 -4.96 -10.35
C GLU A 168 10.80 -3.55 -10.45
N LYS A 169 9.93 -2.56 -10.73
CA LYS A 169 10.35 -1.17 -10.79
C LYS A 169 10.88 -0.64 -9.46
N TRP A 170 10.31 -1.06 -8.33
CA TRP A 170 10.85 -0.74 -7.01
C TRP A 170 12.21 -1.39 -6.80
N THR A 171 12.37 -2.66 -7.18
CA THR A 171 13.62 -3.42 -7.02
C THR A 171 14.78 -2.77 -7.78
N ASP A 172 14.53 -2.23 -8.98
CA ASP A 172 15.51 -1.47 -9.77
C ASP A 172 15.93 -0.14 -9.11
N THR A 173 15.10 0.39 -8.19
CA THR A 173 15.34 1.66 -7.49
C THR A 173 15.79 1.50 -6.05
N GLU A 174 15.74 0.27 -5.50
CA GLU A 174 16.07 -0.02 -4.10
C GLU A 174 17.58 -0.06 -3.88
N THR A 175 18.22 1.09 -4.05
CA THR A 175 19.62 1.30 -3.68
C THR A 175 19.73 1.89 -2.27
N ASN A 176 18.67 2.54 -1.78
CA ASN A 176 18.72 3.38 -0.59
C ASN A 176 18.61 2.59 0.73
N TYR A 177 17.94 1.43 0.76
CA TYR A 177 17.86 0.63 2.00
C TYR A 177 19.22 0.21 2.53
N MET A 178 20.13 -0.21 1.66
CA MET A 178 21.50 -0.56 2.07
C MET A 178 22.28 0.64 2.56
N ASP A 179 22.07 1.82 1.96
CA ASP A 179 22.68 3.07 2.40
C ASP A 179 22.15 3.50 3.77
N MET A 180 20.84 3.37 4.02
CA MET A 180 20.25 3.63 5.35
C MET A 180 20.78 2.66 6.41
N LEU A 181 20.95 1.38 6.08
CA LEU A 181 21.56 0.41 6.99
C LEU A 181 23.02 0.75 7.29
N LEU A 182 23.77 1.21 6.28
CA LEU A 182 25.14 1.65 6.46
C LEU A 182 25.20 2.87 7.38
N GLU A 183 24.31 3.85 7.21
CA GLU A 183 24.24 5.02 8.10
C GLU A 183 24.00 4.62 9.56
N VAL A 184 23.04 3.72 9.82
CA VAL A 184 22.78 3.20 11.17
C VAL A 184 23.99 2.44 11.73
N LEU A 185 24.67 1.65 10.90
CA LEU A 185 25.88 0.93 11.30
C LEU A 185 27.01 1.90 11.68
N GLU A 186 27.21 2.94 10.87
CA GLU A 186 28.23 3.97 11.10
C GLU A 186 27.93 4.76 12.38
N GLU A 187 26.67 5.15 12.60
CA GLU A 187 26.23 5.85 13.81
C GLU A 187 26.47 4.99 15.06
N LEU A 188 25.99 3.74 15.06
CA LEU A 188 26.16 2.82 16.19
C LEU A 188 27.65 2.56 16.49
N THR A 189 28.46 2.41 15.44
CA THR A 189 29.90 2.18 15.60
C THR A 189 30.59 3.42 16.17
N ALA A 190 30.21 4.62 15.72
CA ALA A 190 30.76 5.88 16.24
C ALA A 190 30.36 6.13 17.70
N GLU A 191 29.11 5.82 18.06
CA GLU A 191 28.64 5.89 19.45
C GLU A 191 29.44 4.94 20.35
N GLN A 192 29.59 3.69 19.92
CA GLN A 192 30.32 2.67 20.67
C GLN A 192 31.80 2.99 20.79
N ASP A 193 32.45 3.45 19.71
CA ASP A 193 33.85 3.89 19.71
C ASP A 193 34.04 5.13 20.60
N GLY A 194 33.10 6.07 20.57
CA GLY A 194 33.08 7.22 21.48
C GLY A 194 32.94 6.82 22.94
N PHE A 195 32.06 5.87 23.26
CA PHE A 195 31.92 5.30 24.60
C PHE A 195 33.22 4.65 25.05
N LEU A 196 33.85 3.83 24.21
CA LEU A 196 35.13 3.18 24.55
C LEU A 196 36.24 4.21 24.79
N LYS A 197 36.44 5.18 23.88
CA LYS A 197 37.48 6.21 24.01
C LYS A 197 37.30 7.10 25.24
N ASN A 198 36.06 7.46 25.58
CA ASN A 198 35.78 8.28 26.77
C ASN A 198 36.00 7.53 28.09
N ASN A 199 35.97 6.19 28.06
CA ASN A 199 36.21 5.32 29.22
C ASN A 199 37.61 4.68 29.22
N ASP A 200 38.45 4.94 28.20
CA ASP A 200 39.82 4.43 28.06
C ASP A 200 40.83 5.16 28.99
N SER A 201 40.42 6.28 29.58
CA SER A 201 41.13 6.91 30.68
C SER A 201 40.92 6.08 31.95
N LEU A 202 41.72 5.02 32.09
CA LEU A 202 41.83 4.17 33.28
C LEU A 202 42.22 5.01 34.50
N ASP A 203 41.24 5.67 35.14
CA ASP A 203 41.36 6.12 36.52
C ASP A 203 40.28 5.45 37.37
N THR A 204 40.74 4.42 38.10
CA THR A 204 40.22 3.85 39.35
C THR A 204 38.75 4.06 39.73
N GLN A 205 37.81 3.62 38.88
CA GLN A 205 36.53 2.96 39.22
C GLN A 205 35.78 2.66 37.90
N THR A 206 36.22 1.62 37.18
CA THR A 206 35.53 1.16 35.97
C THR A 206 34.12 0.68 36.32
N SER A 207 33.10 1.34 35.76
CA SER A 207 31.69 0.94 35.87
C SER A 207 31.50 -0.49 35.35
N ASP A 208 30.64 -1.28 35.99
CA ASP A 208 30.30 -2.66 35.59
C ASP A 208 29.87 -2.74 34.11
N GLU A 209 29.32 -1.66 33.55
CA GLU A 209 28.96 -1.56 32.12
C GLU A 209 30.17 -1.56 31.19
N VAL A 210 31.24 -0.85 31.55
CA VAL A 210 32.48 -0.81 30.74
C VAL A 210 33.14 -2.18 30.75
N ILE A 211 33.18 -2.85 31.91
CA ILE A 211 33.73 -4.20 32.04
C ILE A 211 32.93 -5.21 31.22
N ARG A 212 31.58 -5.12 31.23
CA ARG A 212 30.73 -5.98 30.39
C ARG A 212 31.04 -5.80 28.90
N VAL A 213 31.10 -4.56 28.42
CA VAL A 213 31.40 -4.26 27.00
C VAL A 213 32.77 -4.78 26.59
N PHE A 214 33.81 -4.54 27.41
CA PHE A 214 35.16 -5.05 27.13
C PHE A 214 35.21 -6.58 27.15
N ASN A 215 34.54 -7.24 28.08
CA ASN A 215 34.47 -8.69 28.10
C ASN A 215 33.76 -9.22 26.83
N THR A 216 32.69 -8.59 26.34
CA THR A 216 32.06 -9.00 25.06
C THR A 216 33.01 -8.87 23.85
N MET A 217 33.95 -7.92 23.87
CA MET A 217 34.92 -7.73 22.78
C MET A 217 35.99 -8.85 22.71
N TYR A 218 36.28 -9.48 23.85
CA TYR A 218 37.36 -10.50 23.97
C TYR A 218 36.87 -11.88 24.40
N VAL A 219 35.60 -12.04 24.77
CA VAL A 219 34.97 -13.34 24.94
C VAL A 219 34.61 -13.83 23.55
N VAL A 220 35.48 -14.68 22.99
CA VAL A 220 35.09 -15.59 21.92
C VAL A 220 34.12 -16.60 22.55
N GLU A 221 32.81 -16.31 22.51
CA GLU A 221 31.81 -17.33 22.83
C GLU A 221 31.85 -18.39 21.73
N GLY A 222 32.74 -19.38 21.92
CA GLY A 222 32.88 -20.53 21.03
C GLY A 222 34.17 -20.54 20.22
N GLU A 223 35.34 -20.65 20.87
CA GLU A 223 36.38 -21.50 20.27
C GLU A 223 35.83 -22.94 20.35
N GLU A 224 35.12 -23.37 19.29
CA GLU A 224 35.26 -24.76 18.90
C GLU A 224 36.73 -24.93 18.52
N ASP A 225 37.40 -25.78 19.30
CA ASP A 225 38.77 -26.20 19.15
C ASP A 225 39.03 -26.67 17.71
N PHE A 226 39.54 -25.76 16.88
CA PHE A 226 39.99 -26.04 15.52
C PHE A 226 41.46 -26.52 15.50
N SER A 227 41.94 -27.15 16.58
CA SER A 227 43.28 -27.77 16.64
C SER A 227 43.33 -29.19 16.05
N GLU A 228 42.50 -29.50 15.06
CA GLU A 228 42.60 -30.74 14.28
C GLU A 228 42.50 -30.48 12.77
N TYR A 229 43.34 -29.56 12.29
CA TYR A 229 43.93 -29.74 10.96
C TYR A 229 45.39 -30.09 11.18
N GLU A 230 45.67 -31.39 11.28
CA GLU A 230 46.95 -31.95 10.85
C GLU A 230 47.16 -31.47 9.40
N ASN A 231 47.83 -30.34 9.24
CA ASN A 231 48.67 -30.15 8.09
C ASN A 231 49.81 -31.14 8.28
N ASP A 232 49.67 -32.30 7.64
CA ASP A 232 50.81 -33.11 7.22
C ASP A 232 51.83 -32.16 6.60
N GLU A 233 52.87 -31.84 7.39
CA GLU A 233 54.14 -31.36 6.86
C GLU A 233 54.63 -32.45 5.91
N VAL A 234 54.40 -32.26 4.62
CA VAL A 234 55.21 -32.92 3.60
C VAL A 234 56.58 -32.28 3.73
N GLU A 235 57.44 -32.93 4.51
CA GLU A 235 58.87 -32.67 4.57
C GLU A 235 59.43 -32.68 3.14
N ASP A 236 59.91 -31.53 2.69
CA ASP A 236 60.91 -31.45 1.63
C ASP A 236 62.19 -32.11 2.17
N GLU A 237 62.35 -33.42 1.94
CA GLU A 237 63.67 -34.07 2.01
C GLU A 237 64.43 -33.78 0.71
N ASP A 238 65.44 -32.93 0.86
CA ASP A 238 66.56 -32.76 -0.06
C ASP A 238 67.10 -34.11 -0.58
N LEU A 239 67.12 -34.27 -1.89
CA LEU A 239 68.09 -35.13 -2.57
C LEU A 239 68.69 -34.37 -3.76
N GLU A 240 69.70 -33.54 -3.46
CA GLU A 240 70.83 -33.33 -4.37
C GLU A 240 71.83 -34.51 -4.24
N PRO A 241 72.70 -34.79 -5.23
CA PRO A 241 73.14 -33.91 -6.33
C PRO A 241 72.92 -34.43 -7.77
#